data_AF-A0A3E0HH70-F1
#
_entry.id   AF-A0A3E0HH70-F1
#
_cell.length_a   1.000
_cell.length_b   1.000
_cell.length_c   1.000
_cell.angle_alpha   90.00
_cell.angle_beta   90.00
_cell.angle_gamma   90.00
#
_symmetry.space_group_name_H-M   'P 1'
#
loop_
_entity.id
_entity.type
_entity.pdbx_description
1 polymer ?
#
loop_
_entity_poly.entity_id
_entity_poly.type
_entity_poly.pdbx_seq_one_letter_code
_entity_poly.pdbx_strand_id
1 'polypeptide(L)'
;MLRTVVELASAGRFEELTELFAPELRAAVSADTLRFGWTAEVGEVRSVGEPVELGPNRFAVLLNGSVELRMSFDDEGRLNGLRLASPEVRWQPPSYAKPELFAEREVAVGTQAGTLTLPYNGSDVGVVLLSGAGLFDRDGTAGPTKILKDLAWGLGSRGIASVRFDKPADAPTLVEEYLPAAVAGVELLAEHVDRVYVAGHSAGGKIAPKVAQWAPAVAGLVLLAADTSPMPEAALRVATHLGVEVEAMTRLAARAADPDLTADTPASELPFGLPATYWLQLREYDQVATAIEADRPMLVLQGGRDYQVTVDDDLPGWRRVPRAEIRVYPDADHMFFSPNGSHVDETVIDDIAQFTLRRA
;
A
#
# COMPACT_ATOMS: atom_id res chain seq x y z
N MET A 1 36.39 2.25 -11.09
CA MET A 1 35.76 1.28 -10.17
C MET A 1 34.27 1.51 -10.03
N LEU A 2 33.80 2.62 -9.43
CA LEU A 2 32.35 2.96 -9.38
C LEU A 2 31.69 2.92 -10.76
N ARG A 3 32.28 3.64 -11.72
CA ARG A 3 31.82 3.66 -13.11
C ARG A 3 31.83 2.27 -13.75
N THR A 4 32.86 1.47 -13.47
CA THR A 4 33.02 0.09 -13.94
C THR A 4 31.91 -0.82 -13.42
N VAL A 5 31.53 -0.70 -12.14
CA VAL A 5 30.42 -1.46 -11.54
C VAL A 5 29.10 -1.13 -12.25
N VAL A 6 28.81 0.16 -12.44
CA VAL A 6 27.60 0.62 -13.13
C VAL A 6 27.59 0.16 -14.59
N GLU A 7 28.71 0.26 -15.31
CA GLU A 7 28.85 -0.19 -16.71
C GLU A 7 28.60 -1.69 -16.86
N LEU A 8 29.22 -2.52 -16.00
CA LEU A 8 29.03 -3.98 -16.04
C LEU A 8 27.59 -4.37 -15.72
N ALA A 9 26.99 -3.77 -14.69
CA ALA A 9 25.61 -4.05 -14.31
C ALA A 9 24.61 -3.60 -15.41
N SER A 10 24.81 -2.41 -15.98
CA SER A 10 23.96 -1.88 -17.06
C SER A 10 24.06 -2.71 -18.34
N ALA A 11 25.22 -3.31 -18.60
CA ALA A 11 25.45 -4.21 -19.73
C ALA A 11 25.02 -5.66 -19.47
N GLY A 12 24.47 -5.97 -18.29
CA GLY A 12 24.07 -7.34 -17.90
C GLY A 12 25.24 -8.30 -17.68
N ARG A 13 26.47 -7.79 -17.54
CA ARG A 13 27.72 -8.57 -17.38
C ARG A 13 27.97 -8.92 -15.92
N PHE A 14 27.02 -9.61 -15.30
CA PHE A 14 27.02 -9.88 -13.86
C PHE A 14 28.11 -10.87 -13.44
N GLU A 15 28.51 -11.78 -14.31
CA GLU A 15 29.64 -12.69 -14.08
C GLU A 15 30.92 -11.90 -13.83
N GLU A 16 31.21 -10.93 -14.68
CA GLU A 16 32.38 -10.04 -14.53
C GLU A 16 32.23 -9.08 -13.35
N LEU A 17 31.01 -8.65 -13.02
CA LEU A 17 30.77 -7.84 -11.85
C LEU A 17 31.11 -8.58 -10.55
N THR A 18 30.80 -9.88 -10.45
CA THR A 18 31.16 -10.68 -9.28
C THR A 18 32.69 -10.86 -9.10
N GLU A 19 33.47 -10.70 -10.17
CA GLU A 19 34.95 -10.68 -10.09
C GLU A 19 35.50 -9.44 -9.37
N LEU A 20 34.68 -8.39 -9.20
CA LEU A 20 35.02 -7.21 -8.41
C LEU A 20 34.68 -7.36 -6.92
N PHE A 21 33.96 -8.41 -6.53
CA PHE A 21 33.50 -8.61 -5.15
C PHE A 21 34.64 -9.01 -4.20
N ALA A 22 34.58 -8.51 -2.97
CA ALA A 22 35.35 -9.04 -1.85
C ALA A 22 34.94 -10.50 -1.55
N PRO A 23 35.83 -11.33 -0.97
CA PRO A 23 35.59 -12.77 -0.78
C PRO A 23 34.26 -13.10 -0.10
N GLU A 24 33.87 -12.35 0.93
CA GLU A 24 32.65 -12.55 1.70
C GLU A 24 31.40 -12.27 0.85
N LEU A 25 31.40 -11.16 0.09
CA LEU A 25 30.28 -10.81 -0.79
C LEU A 25 30.16 -11.79 -1.96
N ARG A 26 31.30 -12.23 -2.51
CA ARG A 26 31.34 -13.24 -3.59
C ARG A 26 30.78 -14.59 -3.15
N ALA A 27 30.98 -14.98 -1.90
CA ALA A 27 30.41 -16.21 -1.35
C ALA A 27 28.88 -16.11 -1.13
N ALA A 28 28.36 -14.90 -0.90
CA ALA A 28 26.96 -14.67 -0.55
C ALA A 28 26.06 -14.34 -1.77
N VAL A 29 26.62 -13.75 -2.82
CA VAL A 29 25.84 -13.18 -3.93
C VAL A 29 26.36 -13.70 -5.28
N SER A 30 25.49 -14.43 -5.99
CA SER A 30 25.80 -14.98 -7.32
C SER A 30 25.45 -14.00 -8.46
N ALA A 31 25.99 -14.24 -9.65
CA ALA A 31 25.65 -13.46 -10.85
C ALA A 31 24.15 -13.57 -11.18
N ASP A 32 23.54 -14.73 -10.97
CA ASP A 32 22.09 -14.92 -11.18
C ASP A 32 21.25 -14.16 -10.17
N THR A 33 21.69 -14.09 -8.91
CA THR A 33 21.05 -13.27 -7.87
C THR A 33 21.08 -11.78 -8.24
N LEU A 34 22.21 -11.29 -8.76
CA LEU A 34 22.32 -9.91 -9.23
C LEU A 34 21.45 -9.66 -10.45
N ARG A 35 21.47 -10.57 -11.42
CA ARG A 35 20.64 -10.49 -12.63
C ARG A 35 19.16 -10.42 -12.29
N PHE A 36 18.73 -11.26 -11.35
CA PHE A 36 17.36 -11.28 -10.87
C PHE A 36 16.98 -9.94 -10.22
N GLY A 37 17.73 -9.49 -9.21
CA GLY A 37 17.44 -8.24 -8.52
C GLY A 37 17.52 -7.01 -9.44
N TRP A 38 18.47 -6.99 -10.37
CA TRP A 38 18.61 -5.91 -11.34
C TRP A 38 17.44 -5.88 -12.34
N THR A 39 17.01 -7.03 -12.83
CA THR A 39 15.87 -7.10 -13.75
C THR A 39 14.57 -6.68 -13.07
N ALA A 40 14.38 -7.09 -11.81
CA ALA A 40 13.18 -6.77 -11.03
C ALA A 40 13.10 -5.28 -10.66
N GLU A 41 14.21 -4.68 -10.21
CA GLU A 41 14.19 -3.34 -9.63
C GLU A 41 14.61 -2.25 -10.62
N VAL A 42 15.52 -2.54 -11.57
CA VAL A 42 16.12 -1.53 -12.49
C VAL A 42 15.66 -1.73 -13.93
N GLY A 43 15.74 -2.96 -14.44
CA GLY A 43 15.53 -3.28 -15.85
C GLY A 43 16.60 -2.67 -16.78
N GLU A 44 16.17 -2.17 -17.94
CA GLU A 44 17.03 -1.45 -18.88
C GLU A 44 17.46 -0.09 -18.30
N VAL A 45 18.77 0.20 -18.29
CA VAL A 45 19.28 1.50 -17.83
C VAL A 45 19.18 2.55 -18.93
N ARG A 46 18.36 3.57 -18.68
CA ARG A 46 18.12 4.72 -19.57
C ARG A 46 18.82 5.99 -19.10
N SER A 47 19.07 6.10 -17.80
CA SER A 47 19.81 7.23 -17.22
C SER A 47 20.63 6.80 -16.03
N VAL A 48 21.83 7.37 -15.90
CA VAL A 48 22.74 7.21 -14.76
C VAL A 48 23.05 8.59 -14.21
N GLY A 49 22.74 8.80 -12.93
CA GLY A 49 23.04 10.02 -12.20
C GLY A 49 24.50 10.11 -11.75
N GLU A 50 24.89 11.28 -11.24
CA GLU A 50 26.23 11.45 -10.66
C GLU A 50 26.39 10.65 -9.36
N PRO A 51 27.56 10.04 -9.10
CA PRO A 51 27.82 9.36 -7.84
C PRO A 51 27.77 10.33 -6.65
N VAL A 52 27.11 9.90 -5.57
CA VAL A 52 27.03 10.61 -4.28
C VAL A 52 27.78 9.82 -3.22
N GLU A 53 28.62 10.47 -2.41
CA GLU A 53 29.30 9.84 -1.28
C GLU A 53 28.37 9.80 -0.06
N LEU A 54 28.15 8.59 0.49
CA LEU A 54 27.28 8.34 1.66
C LEU A 54 28.08 8.20 2.97
N GLY A 55 29.40 8.25 2.89
CA GLY A 55 30.35 8.05 3.99
C GLY A 55 31.64 7.39 3.51
N PRO A 56 32.60 7.12 4.41
CA PRO A 56 33.89 6.53 4.03
C PRO A 56 33.71 5.25 3.21
N ASN A 57 34.25 5.24 1.99
CA ASN A 57 34.18 4.14 1.03
C ASN A 57 32.75 3.70 0.64
N ARG A 58 31.73 4.54 0.83
CA ARG A 58 30.31 4.24 0.49
C ARG A 58 29.77 5.25 -0.49
N PHE A 59 29.14 4.76 -1.56
CA PHE A 59 28.65 5.59 -2.65
C PHE A 59 27.26 5.14 -3.09
N ALA A 60 26.47 6.06 -3.63
CA ALA A 60 25.22 5.77 -4.32
C ALA A 60 25.24 6.36 -5.74
N VAL A 61 24.62 5.66 -6.68
CA VAL A 61 24.37 6.15 -8.03
C VAL A 61 22.88 5.98 -8.33
N LEU A 62 22.20 7.06 -8.71
CA LEU A 62 20.79 7.01 -9.08
C LEU A 62 20.64 6.49 -10.52
N LEU A 63 19.87 5.43 -10.70
CA LEU A 63 19.54 4.79 -11.96
C LEU A 63 18.08 5.06 -12.30
N ASN A 64 17.82 5.39 -13.56
CA ASN A 64 16.47 5.64 -14.11
C ASN A 64 15.63 6.68 -13.32
N GLY A 65 16.25 7.49 -12.45
CA GLY A 65 15.59 8.47 -11.60
C GLY A 65 14.86 7.90 -10.38
N SER A 66 14.86 6.58 -10.18
CA SER A 66 14.02 5.91 -9.16
C SER A 66 14.72 4.85 -8.32
N VAL A 67 15.93 4.41 -8.69
CA VAL A 67 16.67 3.36 -7.96
C VAL A 67 18.09 3.79 -7.66
N GLU A 68 18.50 3.79 -6.40
CA GLU A 68 19.88 3.95 -5.99
C GLU A 68 20.62 2.61 -5.99
N LEU A 69 21.68 2.52 -6.80
CA LEU A 69 22.71 1.51 -6.63
C LEU A 69 23.69 1.97 -5.55
N ARG A 70 23.57 1.40 -4.36
CA ARG A 70 24.47 1.64 -3.23
C ARG A 70 25.62 0.65 -3.26
N MET A 71 26.85 1.17 -3.19
CA MET A 71 28.10 0.44 -3.26
C MET A 71 28.95 0.76 -2.04
N SER A 72 29.64 -0.23 -1.49
CA SER A 72 30.70 -0.03 -0.50
C SER A 72 31.96 -0.79 -0.87
N PHE A 73 33.11 -0.20 -0.55
CA PHE A 73 34.43 -0.76 -0.87
C PHE A 73 35.23 -1.06 0.40
N ASP A 74 36.04 -2.11 0.36
CA ASP A 74 37.06 -2.37 1.38
C ASP A 74 38.32 -1.51 1.15
N ASP A 75 39.28 -1.61 2.06
CA ASP A 75 40.52 -0.83 2.02
C ASP A 75 41.43 -1.22 0.85
N GLU A 76 41.23 -2.41 0.27
CA GLU A 76 41.90 -2.86 -0.96
C GLU A 76 41.17 -2.43 -2.24
N GLY A 77 40.04 -1.72 -2.11
CA GLY A 77 39.22 -1.24 -3.22
C GLY A 77 38.31 -2.30 -3.83
N ARG A 78 38.10 -3.46 -3.21
CA ARG A 78 37.13 -4.45 -3.71
C ARG A 78 35.73 -4.09 -3.24
N LEU A 79 34.73 -4.48 -4.02
CA LEU A 79 33.33 -4.21 -3.71
C LEU A 79 32.88 -5.15 -2.57
N ASN A 80 32.67 -4.62 -1.37
CA ASN A 80 32.26 -5.39 -0.19
C ASN A 80 30.77 -5.24 0.16
N GLY A 81 30.05 -4.37 -0.55
CA GLY A 81 28.59 -4.28 -0.47
C GLY A 81 28.00 -3.71 -1.76
N LEU A 82 26.88 -4.29 -2.18
CA LEU A 82 26.10 -3.85 -3.33
C LEU A 82 24.62 -4.01 -3.00
N ARG A 83 23.84 -2.94 -3.07
CA ARG A 83 22.40 -2.96 -2.78
C ARG A 83 21.64 -2.02 -3.70
N LEU A 84 20.50 -2.49 -4.19
CA LEU A 84 19.49 -1.64 -4.81
C LEU A 84 18.57 -1.10 -3.71
N ALA A 85 18.39 0.20 -3.68
CA ALA A 85 17.50 0.88 -2.75
C ALA A 85 16.66 1.90 -3.52
N SER A 86 15.46 2.20 -3.04
CA SER A 86 14.85 3.47 -3.45
C SER A 86 15.67 4.61 -2.81
N PRO A 87 15.89 5.74 -3.51
CA PRO A 87 16.45 6.93 -2.87
C PRO A 87 15.63 7.26 -1.62
N GLU A 88 16.26 7.89 -0.61
CA GLU A 88 15.52 8.55 0.47
C GLU A 88 14.75 9.75 -0.12
N VAL A 89 13.74 9.47 -0.93
CA VAL A 89 12.76 10.45 -1.36
C VAL A 89 11.91 10.69 -0.14
N ARG A 90 12.26 11.74 0.60
CA ARG A 90 11.33 12.30 1.57
C ARG A 90 10.07 12.65 0.79
N TRP A 91 8.97 12.00 1.16
CA TRP A 91 7.65 12.36 0.68
C TRP A 91 7.49 13.88 0.73
N GLN A 92 7.08 14.47 -0.38
CA GLN A 92 6.76 15.89 -0.48
C GLN A 92 5.25 16.04 -0.45
N PRO A 93 4.71 17.08 0.20
CA PRO A 93 3.27 17.32 0.15
C PRO A 93 2.79 17.54 -1.29
N PRO A 94 1.66 16.94 -1.69
CA PRO A 94 1.03 17.23 -2.97
C PRO A 94 0.57 18.69 -3.04
N SER A 95 0.45 19.25 -4.24
CA SER A 95 0.11 20.67 -4.45
C SER A 95 -1.25 21.10 -3.87
N TYR A 96 -2.17 20.16 -3.68
CA TYR A 96 -3.47 20.40 -3.08
C TYR A 96 -3.44 20.43 -1.55
N ALA A 97 -2.36 19.96 -0.93
CA ALA A 97 -2.22 19.97 0.51
C ALA A 97 -1.80 21.37 1.00
N LYS A 98 -2.55 21.87 1.97
CA LYS A 98 -2.39 23.18 2.60
C LYS A 98 -2.12 22.99 4.09
N PRO A 99 -0.89 22.63 4.49
CA PRO A 99 -0.54 22.32 5.87
C PRO A 99 -0.79 23.48 6.85
N GLU A 100 -0.94 24.70 6.36
CA GLU A 100 -1.36 25.86 7.15
C GLU A 100 -2.83 25.82 7.62
N LEU A 101 -3.64 24.87 7.12
CA LEU A 101 -5.06 24.76 7.44
C LEU A 101 -5.39 23.68 8.49
N PHE A 102 -4.43 22.83 8.85
CA PHE A 102 -4.63 21.74 9.80
C PHE A 102 -3.37 21.47 10.62
N ALA A 103 -3.53 20.73 11.72
CA ALA A 103 -2.42 20.19 12.50
C ALA A 103 -2.49 18.67 12.55
N GLU A 104 -1.31 18.04 12.62
CA GLU A 104 -1.18 16.63 12.95
C GLU A 104 -0.75 16.45 14.41
N ARG A 105 -1.29 15.42 15.07
CA ARG A 105 -0.93 15.04 16.44
C ARG A 105 -0.75 13.55 16.52
N GLU A 106 0.32 13.14 17.19
CA GLU A 106 0.49 11.75 17.62
C GLU A 106 -0.57 11.40 18.67
N VAL A 107 -1.23 10.27 18.46
CA VAL A 107 -2.29 9.75 19.32
C VAL A 107 -2.16 8.23 19.46
N ALA A 108 -2.81 7.67 20.48
CA ALA A 108 -3.03 6.23 20.57
C ALA A 108 -4.40 5.90 19.96
N VAL A 109 -4.44 4.90 19.08
CA VAL A 109 -5.66 4.34 18.51
C VAL A 109 -5.79 2.91 19.02
N GLY A 110 -6.48 2.76 20.15
CA GLY A 110 -6.43 1.53 20.93
C GLY A 110 -5.00 1.24 21.39
N THR A 111 -4.42 0.13 20.95
CA THR A 111 -3.03 -0.25 21.24
C THR A 111 -2.04 0.20 20.16
N GLN A 112 -2.53 0.74 19.04
CA GLN A 112 -1.68 1.16 17.92
C GLN A 112 -1.32 2.64 18.07
N ALA A 113 -0.14 3.00 17.57
CA ALA A 113 0.23 4.39 17.44
C ALA A 113 -0.43 4.97 16.17
N GLY A 114 -0.91 6.20 16.24
CA GLY A 114 -1.64 6.82 15.15
C GLY A 114 -1.45 8.33 15.09
N THR A 115 -1.95 8.90 14.01
CA THR A 115 -1.87 10.34 13.75
C THR A 115 -3.27 10.87 13.50
N LEU A 116 -3.65 11.86 14.31
CA LEU A 116 -4.88 12.62 14.18
C LEU A 116 -4.58 13.91 13.43
N THR A 117 -5.30 14.14 12.34
CA THR A 117 -5.26 15.36 11.53
C THR A 117 -6.51 16.18 11.81
N LEU A 118 -6.35 17.40 12.34
CA LEU A 118 -7.45 18.30 12.71
C LEU A 118 -7.36 19.63 11.97
N PRO A 119 -8.39 20.04 11.22
CA PRO A 119 -8.48 21.40 10.68
C PRO A 119 -8.51 22.44 11.81
N TYR A 120 -7.82 23.57 11.61
CA TYR A 120 -7.73 24.61 12.66
C TYR A 120 -9.08 25.28 12.98
N ASN A 121 -10.00 25.32 12.01
CA ASN A 121 -11.33 25.90 12.17
C ASN A 121 -12.36 24.90 12.74
N GLY A 122 -11.91 23.71 13.19
CA GLY A 122 -12.79 22.61 13.58
C GLY A 122 -13.34 21.84 12.39
N SER A 123 -14.04 20.73 12.67
CA SER A 123 -14.72 19.92 11.67
C SER A 123 -15.95 19.24 12.26
N ASP A 124 -17.06 19.24 11.53
CA ASP A 124 -18.25 18.44 11.88
C ASP A 124 -18.12 16.98 11.38
N VAL A 125 -17.12 16.70 10.55
CA VAL A 125 -16.94 15.42 9.84
C VAL A 125 -15.53 14.88 10.02
N GLY A 126 -15.42 13.58 10.28
CA GLY A 126 -14.15 12.89 10.39
C GLY A 126 -14.10 11.62 9.55
N VAL A 127 -12.90 11.24 9.09
CA VAL A 127 -12.66 9.99 8.36
C VAL A 127 -11.59 9.15 9.06
N VAL A 128 -11.92 7.91 9.42
CA VAL A 128 -10.94 6.89 9.82
C VAL A 128 -10.36 6.26 8.55
N LEU A 129 -9.03 6.32 8.37
CA LEU A 129 -8.33 5.84 7.19
C LEU A 129 -7.71 4.46 7.43
N LEU A 130 -8.07 3.48 6.60
CA LEU A 130 -7.59 2.10 6.66
C LEU A 130 -6.65 1.81 5.48
N SER A 131 -5.46 1.27 5.77
CA SER A 131 -4.46 0.90 4.75
C SER A 131 -4.82 -0.39 4.01
N GLY A 132 -4.15 -0.66 2.89
CA GLY A 132 -4.25 -1.95 2.16
C GLY A 132 -3.58 -3.11 2.91
N ALA A 133 -3.60 -4.33 2.35
CA ALA A 133 -3.10 -5.54 3.03
C ALA A 133 -1.58 -5.49 3.31
N GLY A 134 -1.17 -6.04 4.45
CA GLY A 134 0.25 -6.13 4.85
C GLY A 134 0.67 -5.10 5.89
N LEU A 135 1.94 -5.15 6.28
CA LEU A 135 2.50 -4.35 7.37
C LEU A 135 2.76 -2.90 6.93
N PHE A 136 1.72 -2.08 6.97
CA PHE A 136 1.82 -0.65 6.70
C PHE A 136 1.91 0.17 7.99
N ASP A 137 2.72 1.23 7.94
CA ASP A 137 2.61 2.33 8.88
C ASP A 137 1.32 3.13 8.65
N ARG A 138 0.99 4.02 9.57
CA ARG A 138 -0.20 4.88 9.50
C ARG A 138 -0.28 5.75 8.26
N ASP A 139 0.85 6.05 7.62
CA ASP A 139 0.88 6.88 6.42
C ASP A 139 0.59 6.06 5.14
N GLY A 140 0.55 4.72 5.24
CA GLY A 140 0.44 3.83 4.09
C GLY A 140 1.70 3.88 3.23
N THR A 141 2.87 3.93 3.87
CA THR A 141 4.15 4.11 3.17
C THR A 141 4.47 2.93 2.25
N ALA A 142 4.62 3.20 0.95
CA ALA A 142 5.09 2.25 -0.05
C ALA A 142 6.17 2.93 -0.92
N GLY A 143 7.44 2.57 -0.69
CA GLY A 143 8.57 3.27 -1.31
C GLY A 143 8.53 4.78 -0.99
N PRO A 144 8.50 5.68 -2.00
CA PRO A 144 8.46 7.13 -1.79
C PRO A 144 7.04 7.68 -1.52
N THR A 145 6.02 6.83 -1.55
CA THR A 145 4.60 7.23 -1.56
C THR A 145 3.95 7.01 -0.20
N LYS A 146 2.95 7.83 0.14
CA LYS A 146 2.21 7.78 1.41
C LYS A 146 0.74 8.07 1.18
N ILE A 147 -0.02 7.08 0.70
CA ILE A 147 -1.40 7.27 0.23
C ILE A 147 -2.33 7.76 1.34
N LEU A 148 -2.25 7.18 2.54
CA LEU A 148 -3.13 7.62 3.61
C LEU A 148 -2.76 9.01 4.11
N LYS A 149 -1.49 9.41 4.01
CA LYS A 149 -1.08 10.78 4.29
C LYS A 149 -1.58 11.76 3.23
N ASP A 150 -1.53 11.40 1.96
CA ASP A 150 -2.10 12.18 0.86
C ASP A 150 -3.60 12.41 1.07
N LEU A 151 -4.34 11.36 1.45
CA LEU A 151 -5.75 11.44 1.83
C LEU A 151 -5.95 12.37 3.04
N ALA A 152 -5.22 12.13 4.14
CA ALA A 152 -5.37 12.91 5.37
C ALA A 152 -5.09 14.41 5.16
N TRP A 153 -4.00 14.74 4.46
CA TRP A 153 -3.63 16.13 4.20
C TRP A 153 -4.58 16.79 3.21
N GLY A 154 -5.03 16.05 2.19
CA GLY A 154 -6.03 16.53 1.23
C GLY A 154 -7.39 16.83 1.89
N LEU A 155 -7.83 15.96 2.80
CA LEU A 155 -9.07 16.11 3.58
C LEU A 155 -8.94 17.23 4.63
N GLY A 156 -7.82 17.29 5.36
CA GLY A 156 -7.54 18.37 6.29
C GLY A 156 -7.57 19.74 5.63
N SER A 157 -7.04 19.84 4.41
CA SER A 157 -7.07 21.06 3.56
C SER A 157 -8.49 21.45 3.13
N ARG A 158 -9.45 20.52 3.20
CA ARG A 158 -10.87 20.70 2.89
C ARG A 158 -11.75 20.79 4.15
N GLY A 159 -11.13 20.94 5.33
CA GLY A 159 -11.83 21.11 6.58
C GLY A 159 -12.43 19.82 7.14
N ILE A 160 -11.88 18.67 6.79
CA ILE A 160 -12.33 17.35 7.29
C ILE A 160 -11.23 16.77 8.20
N ALA A 161 -11.62 16.30 9.38
CA ALA A 161 -10.69 15.63 10.28
C ALA A 161 -10.41 14.21 9.82
N SER A 162 -9.26 13.66 10.18
CA SER A 162 -8.99 12.24 9.91
C SER A 162 -8.09 11.62 10.96
N VAL A 163 -8.23 10.32 11.18
CA VAL A 163 -7.28 9.53 11.96
C VAL A 163 -6.77 8.35 11.14
N ARG A 164 -5.48 8.09 11.25
CA ARG A 164 -4.78 6.95 10.65
C ARG A 164 -3.85 6.32 11.66
N PHE A 165 -3.57 5.02 11.55
CA PHE A 165 -2.85 4.28 12.58
C PHE A 165 -1.97 3.18 11.99
N ASP A 166 -0.91 2.85 12.72
CA ASP A 166 0.00 1.76 12.36
C ASP A 166 -0.74 0.43 12.46
N LYS A 167 -0.43 -0.50 11.56
CA LYS A 167 -0.99 -1.84 11.64
C LYS A 167 -0.32 -2.68 12.72
N PRO A 168 -1.08 -3.59 13.37
CA PRO A 168 -0.48 -4.60 14.24
C PRO A 168 0.51 -5.47 13.45
N ALA A 169 1.67 -5.74 14.05
CA ALA A 169 2.73 -6.51 13.41
C ALA A 169 2.38 -8.00 13.21
N ASP A 170 1.59 -8.57 14.13
CA ASP A 170 1.27 -10.00 14.18
C ASP A 170 -0.26 -10.21 14.28
N ALA A 171 -0.96 -10.03 13.16
CA ALA A 171 -2.40 -10.30 13.07
C ALA A 171 -2.67 -11.62 12.33
N PRO A 172 -3.18 -12.67 12.99
CA PRO A 172 -3.42 -13.95 12.34
C PRO A 172 -4.67 -13.96 11.46
N THR A 173 -5.50 -12.91 11.52
CA THR A 173 -6.72 -12.78 10.72
C THR A 173 -6.94 -11.34 10.23
N LEU A 174 -7.73 -11.17 9.17
CA LEU A 174 -8.14 -9.85 8.64
C LEU A 174 -8.91 -9.05 9.70
N VAL A 175 -9.75 -9.69 10.52
CA VAL A 175 -10.47 -9.03 11.61
C VAL A 175 -9.49 -8.47 12.64
N GLU A 176 -8.53 -9.25 13.10
CA GLU A 176 -7.54 -8.78 14.10
C GLU A 176 -6.60 -7.72 13.54
N GLU A 177 -6.35 -7.75 12.22
CA GLU A 177 -5.52 -6.74 11.54
C GLU A 177 -6.18 -5.36 11.54
N TYR A 178 -7.51 -5.27 11.48
CA TYR A 178 -8.22 -4.00 11.29
C TYR A 178 -9.19 -3.61 12.40
N LEU A 179 -10.07 -4.50 12.83
CA LEU A 179 -11.27 -4.12 13.59
C LEU A 179 -10.96 -3.45 14.94
N PRO A 180 -10.07 -3.98 15.80
CA PRO A 180 -9.80 -3.35 17.08
C PRO A 180 -9.34 -1.90 16.96
N ALA A 181 -8.39 -1.64 16.05
CA ALA A 181 -7.85 -0.29 15.84
C ALA A 181 -8.85 0.60 15.07
N ALA A 182 -9.57 0.07 14.08
CA ALA A 182 -10.56 0.83 13.33
C ALA A 182 -11.71 1.32 14.24
N VAL A 183 -12.24 0.45 15.11
CA VAL A 183 -13.29 0.82 16.07
C VAL A 183 -12.78 1.86 17.07
N ALA A 184 -11.59 1.66 17.64
CA ALA A 184 -10.97 2.66 18.52
C ALA A 184 -10.73 4.01 17.79
N GLY A 185 -10.40 3.96 16.50
CA GLY A 185 -10.27 5.16 15.66
C GLY A 185 -11.59 5.89 15.46
N VAL A 186 -12.69 5.14 15.30
CA VAL A 186 -14.04 5.72 15.22
C VAL A 186 -14.41 6.39 16.54
N GLU A 187 -14.17 5.74 17.67
CA GLU A 187 -14.44 6.28 19.02
C GLU A 187 -13.62 7.55 19.29
N LEU A 188 -12.31 7.51 19.02
CA LEU A 188 -11.42 8.67 19.18
C LEU A 188 -11.88 9.84 18.30
N LEU A 189 -12.20 9.58 17.04
CA LEU A 189 -12.55 10.66 16.13
C LEU A 189 -13.90 11.29 16.47
N ALA A 190 -14.84 10.52 17.03
CA ALA A 190 -16.14 11.00 17.50
C ALA A 190 -16.04 11.99 18.68
N GLU A 191 -14.89 12.10 19.36
CA GLU A 191 -14.65 13.16 20.35
C GLU A 191 -14.42 14.54 19.72
N HIS A 192 -14.14 14.57 18.41
CA HIS A 192 -13.75 15.78 17.68
C HIS A 192 -14.75 16.21 16.62
N VAL A 193 -15.67 15.33 16.22
CA VAL A 193 -16.58 15.55 15.08
C VAL A 193 -17.96 14.96 15.36
N ASP A 194 -18.99 15.47 14.69
CA ASP A 194 -20.37 14.97 14.82
C ASP A 194 -20.62 13.68 14.00
N ARG A 195 -19.90 13.50 12.88
CA ARG A 195 -20.10 12.39 11.94
C ARG A 195 -18.79 11.75 11.55
N VAL A 196 -18.67 10.45 11.83
CA VAL A 196 -17.49 9.66 11.48
C VAL A 196 -17.78 8.76 10.29
N TYR A 197 -16.92 8.82 9.28
CA TYR A 197 -16.88 7.91 8.14
C TYR A 197 -15.67 6.99 8.26
N VAL A 198 -15.74 5.84 7.60
CA VAL A 198 -14.58 4.96 7.43
C VAL A 198 -14.22 4.93 5.95
N ALA A 199 -12.98 5.27 5.63
CA ALA A 199 -12.43 5.14 4.29
C ALA A 199 -11.31 4.12 4.29
N GLY A 200 -11.37 3.14 3.40
CA GLY A 200 -10.38 2.08 3.32
C GLY A 200 -9.85 1.88 1.92
N HIS A 201 -8.54 1.71 1.81
CA HIS A 201 -7.85 1.35 0.57
C HIS A 201 -7.65 -0.16 0.48
N SER A 202 -7.88 -0.77 -0.69
CA SER A 202 -7.62 -2.19 -0.95
C SER A 202 -8.30 -3.08 0.11
N ALA A 203 -7.55 -3.93 0.83
CA ALA A 203 -8.09 -4.75 1.92
C ALA A 203 -8.73 -3.93 3.07
N GLY A 204 -8.27 -2.70 3.32
CA GLY A 204 -8.93 -1.76 4.23
C GLY A 204 -10.32 -1.35 3.73
N GLY A 205 -10.49 -1.22 2.41
CA GLY A 205 -11.79 -1.01 1.79
C GLY A 205 -12.66 -2.25 1.86
N LYS A 206 -12.09 -3.44 1.65
CA LYS A 206 -12.78 -4.73 1.79
C LYS A 206 -13.39 -4.89 3.19
N ILE A 207 -12.65 -4.55 4.25
CA ILE A 207 -13.09 -4.77 5.65
C ILE A 207 -13.94 -3.63 6.22
N ALA A 208 -13.96 -2.46 5.60
CA ALA A 208 -14.71 -1.29 6.10
C ALA A 208 -16.21 -1.56 6.36
N PRO A 209 -16.94 -2.35 5.56
CA PRO A 209 -18.31 -2.79 5.90
C PRO A 209 -18.41 -3.51 7.24
N LYS A 210 -17.43 -4.36 7.58
CA LYS A 210 -17.39 -5.06 8.86
C LYS A 210 -17.15 -4.10 10.02
N VAL A 211 -16.33 -3.07 9.82
CA VAL A 211 -16.13 -2.00 10.82
C VAL A 211 -17.46 -1.30 11.11
N ALA A 212 -18.27 -0.97 10.09
CA ALA A 212 -19.58 -0.35 10.31
C ALA A 212 -20.60 -1.24 11.04
N GLN A 213 -20.51 -2.57 10.93
CA GLN A 213 -21.31 -3.49 11.75
C GLN A 213 -20.91 -3.44 13.23
N TRP A 214 -19.62 -3.23 13.52
CA TRP A 214 -19.06 -3.22 14.88
C TRP A 214 -19.08 -1.85 15.55
N ALA A 215 -19.04 -0.78 14.76
CA ALA A 215 -19.17 0.60 15.20
C ALA A 215 -20.42 1.22 14.55
N PRO A 216 -21.63 1.03 15.10
CA PRO A 216 -22.88 1.53 14.51
C PRO A 216 -22.96 3.05 14.37
N ALA A 217 -22.06 3.78 15.04
CA ALA A 217 -21.89 5.23 14.92
C ALA A 217 -21.31 5.69 13.57
N VAL A 218 -20.76 4.77 12.76
CA VAL A 218 -20.25 5.08 11.43
C VAL A 218 -21.40 5.59 10.53
N ALA A 219 -21.24 6.83 10.06
CA ALA A 219 -22.23 7.54 9.26
C ALA A 219 -22.23 7.11 7.78
N GLY A 220 -21.10 6.59 7.28
CA GLY A 220 -20.96 6.13 5.90
C GLY A 220 -19.58 5.55 5.61
N LEU A 221 -19.43 4.98 4.42
CA LEU A 221 -18.27 4.23 3.98
C LEU A 221 -17.70 4.78 2.68
N VAL A 222 -16.37 4.80 2.56
CA VAL A 222 -15.64 5.12 1.33
C VAL A 222 -14.70 3.97 1.01
N LEU A 223 -14.92 3.28 -0.09
CA LEU A 223 -14.15 2.10 -0.49
C LEU A 223 -13.26 2.47 -1.67
N LEU A 224 -11.95 2.52 -1.48
CA LEU A 224 -10.97 2.84 -2.51
C LEU A 224 -10.30 1.56 -3.00
N ALA A 225 -10.48 1.21 -4.28
CA ALA A 225 -9.90 0.01 -4.89
C ALA A 225 -10.13 -1.25 -4.05
N ALA A 226 -11.34 -1.40 -3.49
CA ALA A 226 -11.71 -2.55 -2.68
C ALA A 226 -12.07 -3.74 -3.57
N ASP A 227 -11.44 -4.89 -3.37
CA ASP A 227 -11.68 -6.07 -4.18
C ASP A 227 -12.94 -6.83 -3.72
N THR A 228 -13.70 -7.34 -4.69
CA THR A 228 -14.82 -8.26 -4.44
C THR A 228 -14.50 -9.70 -4.76
N SER A 229 -13.41 -9.93 -5.48
CA SER A 229 -12.94 -11.25 -5.89
C SER A 229 -12.21 -11.96 -4.73
N PRO A 230 -12.12 -13.29 -4.76
CA PRO A 230 -11.23 -14.04 -3.88
C PRO A 230 -9.77 -13.59 -4.05
N MET A 231 -9.08 -13.32 -2.94
CA MET A 231 -7.69 -12.86 -2.96
C MET A 231 -6.71 -13.81 -3.69
N PRO A 232 -6.84 -15.15 -3.66
CA PRO A 232 -5.98 -16.03 -4.47
C PRO A 232 -6.07 -15.76 -5.99
N GLU A 233 -7.26 -15.43 -6.49
CA GLU A 233 -7.46 -15.09 -7.90
C GLU A 233 -6.83 -13.74 -8.24
N ALA A 234 -7.02 -12.74 -7.37
CA ALA A 234 -6.37 -11.44 -7.50
C ALA A 234 -4.83 -11.57 -7.48
N ALA A 235 -4.28 -12.40 -6.59
CA ALA A 235 -2.84 -12.66 -6.51
C ALA A 235 -2.30 -13.27 -7.82
N LEU A 236 -2.99 -14.25 -8.38
CA LEU A 236 -2.61 -14.85 -9.66
C LEU A 236 -2.73 -13.86 -10.83
N ARG A 237 -3.79 -13.05 -10.84
CA ARG A 237 -3.98 -11.97 -11.83
C ARG A 237 -2.80 -10.99 -11.80
N VAL A 238 -2.40 -10.52 -10.63
CA VAL A 238 -1.26 -9.61 -10.46
C VAL A 238 0.04 -10.26 -10.94
N ALA A 239 0.32 -11.50 -10.53
CA ALA A 239 1.50 -12.24 -10.97
C ALA A 239 1.54 -12.39 -12.50
N THR A 240 0.40 -12.70 -13.11
CA THR A 240 0.26 -12.85 -14.57
C THR A 240 0.46 -11.52 -15.29
N HIS A 241 -0.14 -10.43 -14.80
CA HIS A 241 0.00 -9.09 -15.38
C HIS A 241 1.46 -8.63 -15.38
N LEU A 242 2.18 -8.88 -14.28
CA LEU A 242 3.58 -8.52 -14.14
C LEU A 242 4.53 -9.51 -14.83
N GLY A 243 4.05 -10.71 -15.18
CA GLY A 243 4.86 -11.76 -15.78
C GLY A 243 5.89 -12.39 -14.80
N VAL A 244 5.62 -12.33 -13.49
CA VAL A 244 6.55 -12.76 -12.44
C VAL A 244 6.00 -13.94 -11.66
N GLU A 245 6.83 -14.96 -11.43
CA GLU A 245 6.54 -16.10 -10.54
C GLU A 245 5.17 -16.77 -10.77
N VAL A 246 4.64 -16.71 -12.00
CA VAL A 246 3.25 -17.11 -12.31
C VAL A 246 2.99 -18.55 -11.88
N GLU A 247 3.92 -19.46 -12.16
CA GLU A 247 3.77 -20.88 -11.81
C GLU A 247 3.81 -21.11 -10.29
N ALA A 248 4.72 -20.42 -9.59
CA ALA A 248 4.81 -20.50 -8.13
C ALA A 248 3.55 -19.92 -7.47
N MET A 249 3.10 -18.75 -7.91
CA MET A 249 1.89 -18.11 -7.42
C MET A 249 0.66 -18.95 -7.73
N THR A 250 0.59 -19.61 -8.89
CA THR A 250 -0.49 -20.54 -9.23
C THR A 250 -0.60 -21.66 -8.20
N ARG A 251 0.53 -22.27 -7.80
CA ARG A 251 0.55 -23.34 -6.78
C ARG A 251 0.12 -22.81 -5.41
N LEU A 252 0.65 -21.67 -4.98
CA LEU A 252 0.32 -21.07 -3.68
C LEU A 252 -1.16 -20.64 -3.61
N ALA A 253 -1.68 -20.02 -4.68
CA ALA A 253 -3.08 -19.63 -4.78
C ALA A 253 -4.01 -20.84 -4.75
N ALA A 254 -3.66 -21.92 -5.47
CA ALA A 254 -4.40 -23.17 -5.42
C ALA A 254 -4.41 -23.78 -4.01
N ARG A 255 -3.28 -23.70 -3.28
CA ARG A 255 -3.20 -24.17 -1.89
C ARG A 255 -4.07 -23.35 -0.94
N ALA A 256 -4.13 -22.04 -1.11
CA ALA A 256 -5.02 -21.17 -0.31
C ALA A 256 -6.51 -21.38 -0.61
N ALA A 257 -6.84 -21.75 -1.85
CA ALA A 257 -8.21 -22.06 -2.27
C ALA A 257 -8.64 -23.51 -1.97
N ASP A 258 -7.70 -24.36 -1.54
CA ASP A 258 -7.93 -25.78 -1.28
C ASP A 258 -9.01 -25.99 -0.20
N PRO A 259 -10.08 -26.77 -0.46
CA PRO A 259 -11.09 -27.07 0.55
C PRO A 259 -10.51 -27.77 1.79
N ASP A 260 -9.35 -28.45 1.67
CA ASP A 260 -8.67 -29.15 2.76
C ASP A 260 -7.65 -28.26 3.51
N LEU A 261 -7.62 -26.94 3.25
CA LEU A 261 -6.79 -26.00 4.01
C LEU A 261 -7.18 -26.03 5.50
N THR A 262 -6.18 -26.18 6.38
CA THR A 262 -6.37 -26.14 7.83
C THR A 262 -5.57 -25.01 8.46
N ALA A 263 -5.96 -24.58 9.67
CA ALA A 263 -5.26 -23.54 10.42
C ALA A 263 -3.78 -23.86 10.72
N ASP A 264 -3.42 -25.15 10.71
CA ASP A 264 -2.05 -25.63 10.94
C ASP A 264 -1.17 -25.60 9.67
N THR A 265 -1.74 -25.24 8.51
CA THR A 265 -0.98 -25.17 7.26
C THR A 265 0.12 -24.11 7.38
N PRO A 266 1.39 -24.45 7.13
CA PRO A 266 2.48 -23.49 7.24
C PRO A 266 2.29 -22.29 6.32
N ALA A 267 2.50 -21.08 6.85
CA ALA A 267 2.35 -19.85 6.08
C ALA A 267 3.29 -19.78 4.85
N SER A 268 4.43 -20.48 4.89
CA SER A 268 5.37 -20.62 3.76
C SER A 268 4.78 -21.38 2.56
N GLU A 269 3.71 -22.14 2.77
CA GLU A 269 2.99 -22.86 1.70
C GLU A 269 1.84 -22.03 1.11
N LEU A 270 1.67 -20.79 1.57
CA LEU A 270 0.57 -19.92 1.21
C LEU A 270 1.08 -18.59 0.62
N PRO A 271 0.26 -17.88 -0.17
CA PRO A 271 0.68 -16.62 -0.76
C PRO A 271 1.10 -15.61 0.31
N PHE A 272 2.12 -14.81 -0.01
CA PHE A 272 2.59 -13.67 0.79
C PHE A 272 3.08 -14.02 2.21
N GLY A 273 3.21 -15.30 2.56
CA GLY A 273 3.58 -15.71 3.91
C GLY A 273 2.49 -15.43 4.96
N LEU A 274 1.23 -15.25 4.54
CA LEU A 274 0.12 -15.02 5.47
C LEU A 274 -0.32 -16.33 6.13
N PRO A 275 -0.70 -16.30 7.43
CA PRO A 275 -1.16 -17.49 8.16
C PRO A 275 -2.40 -18.13 7.53
N ALA A 276 -2.55 -19.44 7.65
CA ALA A 276 -3.72 -20.16 7.13
C ALA A 276 -5.06 -19.67 7.71
N THR A 277 -5.06 -19.23 8.97
CA THR A 277 -6.22 -18.60 9.63
C THR A 277 -6.70 -17.34 8.90
N TYR A 278 -5.77 -16.59 8.30
CA TYR A 278 -6.09 -15.39 7.52
C TYR A 278 -6.85 -15.77 6.24
N TRP A 279 -6.37 -16.79 5.53
CA TRP A 279 -6.99 -17.30 4.31
C TRP A 279 -8.35 -17.95 4.58
N LEU A 280 -8.47 -18.72 5.66
CA LEU A 280 -9.75 -19.30 6.08
C LEU A 280 -10.78 -18.20 6.36
N GLN A 281 -10.40 -17.14 7.07
CA GLN A 281 -11.32 -16.03 7.31
C GLN A 281 -11.68 -15.27 6.02
N LEU A 282 -10.74 -15.06 5.09
CA LEU A 282 -11.04 -14.44 3.80
C LEU A 282 -12.06 -15.25 2.99
N ARG A 283 -12.02 -16.58 3.06
CA ARG A 283 -12.99 -17.46 2.38
C ARG A 283 -14.39 -17.36 2.98
N GLU A 284 -14.48 -17.12 4.27
CA GLU A 284 -15.77 -16.99 4.98
C GLU A 284 -16.37 -15.58 4.87
N TYR A 285 -15.54 -14.57 4.55
CA TYR A 285 -15.96 -13.19 4.54
C TYR A 285 -16.52 -12.75 3.18
N ASP A 286 -17.83 -12.49 3.13
CA ASP A 286 -18.49 -11.81 2.01
C ASP A 286 -18.65 -10.31 2.32
N GLN A 287 -17.72 -9.51 1.82
CA GLN A 287 -17.68 -8.06 1.99
C GLN A 287 -18.87 -7.35 1.31
N VAL A 288 -19.42 -7.90 0.23
CA VAL A 288 -20.56 -7.28 -0.48
C VAL A 288 -21.85 -7.54 0.29
N ALA A 289 -22.08 -8.77 0.73
CA ALA A 289 -23.22 -9.09 1.60
C ALA A 289 -23.15 -8.29 2.92
N THR A 290 -21.96 -8.21 3.51
CA THR A 290 -21.72 -7.40 4.72
C THR A 290 -22.04 -5.92 4.48
N ALA A 291 -21.67 -5.36 3.32
CA ALA A 291 -21.99 -3.99 2.93
C ALA A 291 -23.50 -3.75 2.78
N ILE A 292 -24.22 -4.69 2.18
CA ILE A 292 -25.68 -4.63 2.05
C ILE A 292 -26.34 -4.66 3.43
N GLU A 293 -25.89 -5.55 4.31
CA GLU A 293 -26.41 -5.68 5.68
C GLU A 293 -26.09 -4.46 6.55
N ALA A 294 -24.92 -3.84 6.37
CA ALA A 294 -24.54 -2.64 7.11
C ALA A 294 -25.46 -1.44 6.79
N ASP A 295 -26.06 -1.42 5.59
CA ASP A 295 -27.00 -0.41 5.08
C ASP A 295 -26.56 1.04 5.36
N ARG A 296 -25.30 1.35 5.04
CA ARG A 296 -24.73 2.69 5.17
C ARG A 296 -24.58 3.38 3.82
N PRO A 297 -24.71 4.72 3.76
CA PRO A 297 -24.26 5.49 2.61
C PRO A 297 -22.84 5.06 2.21
N MET A 298 -22.63 4.80 0.93
CA MET A 298 -21.39 4.22 0.44
C MET A 298 -20.93 4.91 -0.83
N LEU A 299 -19.65 5.30 -0.85
CA LEU A 299 -18.93 5.73 -2.03
C LEU A 299 -17.89 4.66 -2.39
N VAL A 300 -17.91 4.15 -3.61
CA VAL A 300 -16.94 3.20 -4.15
C VAL A 300 -16.15 3.89 -5.24
N LEU A 301 -14.84 3.93 -5.06
CA LEU A 301 -13.88 4.58 -5.93
C LEU A 301 -13.00 3.49 -6.57
N GLN A 302 -12.82 3.55 -7.89
CA GLN A 302 -12.07 2.56 -8.64
C GLN A 302 -11.11 3.22 -9.64
N GLY A 303 -9.85 2.80 -9.62
CA GLY A 303 -8.89 3.17 -10.67
C GLY A 303 -9.16 2.38 -11.96
N GLY A 304 -9.22 3.07 -13.10
CA GLY A 304 -9.45 2.46 -14.41
C GLY A 304 -8.24 1.69 -14.96
N ARG A 305 -7.03 2.02 -14.51
CA ARG A 305 -5.77 1.34 -14.83
C ARG A 305 -5.33 0.35 -13.74
N ASP A 306 -6.15 0.15 -12.72
CA ASP A 306 -5.85 -0.78 -11.64
C ASP A 306 -5.87 -2.23 -12.15
N TYR A 307 -4.70 -2.87 -12.11
CA TYR A 307 -4.51 -4.28 -12.49
C TYR A 307 -4.58 -5.23 -11.28
N GLN A 308 -4.58 -4.70 -10.05
CA GLN A 308 -4.69 -5.49 -8.83
C GLN A 308 -6.15 -5.72 -8.47
N VAL A 309 -6.96 -4.67 -8.55
CA VAL A 309 -8.41 -4.68 -8.32
C VAL A 309 -9.06 -4.07 -9.54
N THR A 310 -9.67 -4.90 -10.39
CA THR A 310 -10.01 -4.46 -11.74
C THR A 310 -11.45 -4.00 -11.84
N VAL A 311 -11.71 -3.11 -12.81
CA VAL A 311 -13.08 -2.70 -13.15
C VAL A 311 -13.94 -3.89 -13.59
N ASP A 312 -13.33 -4.89 -14.22
CA ASP A 312 -14.06 -6.02 -14.81
C ASP A 312 -14.34 -7.14 -13.80
N ASP A 313 -13.39 -7.42 -12.90
CA ASP A 313 -13.51 -8.53 -11.94
C ASP A 313 -14.16 -8.09 -10.62
N ASP A 314 -13.86 -6.87 -10.15
CA ASP A 314 -14.19 -6.45 -8.78
C ASP A 314 -15.35 -5.44 -8.71
N LEU A 315 -15.40 -4.45 -9.61
CA LEU A 315 -16.47 -3.45 -9.57
C LEU A 315 -17.90 -4.01 -9.72
N PRO A 316 -18.16 -5.09 -10.50
CA PRO A 316 -19.50 -5.68 -10.58
C PRO A 316 -20.02 -6.14 -9.22
N GLY A 317 -19.15 -6.58 -8.32
CA GLY A 317 -19.54 -6.97 -6.97
C GLY A 317 -20.15 -5.80 -6.20
N TRP A 318 -19.50 -4.64 -6.22
CA TRP A 318 -19.97 -3.43 -5.53
C TRP A 318 -21.22 -2.81 -6.15
N ARG A 319 -21.44 -2.97 -7.46
CA ARG A 319 -22.70 -2.55 -8.13
C ARG A 319 -23.95 -3.24 -7.57
N ARG A 320 -23.78 -4.36 -6.84
CA ARG A 320 -24.88 -5.06 -6.17
C ARG A 320 -25.31 -4.38 -4.86
N VAL A 321 -24.49 -3.51 -4.27
CA VAL A 321 -24.82 -2.78 -3.04
C VAL A 321 -25.84 -1.68 -3.37
N PRO A 322 -27.06 -1.72 -2.81
CA PRO A 322 -28.05 -0.69 -3.07
C PRO A 322 -27.57 0.69 -2.66
N ARG A 323 -27.83 1.71 -3.49
CA ARG A 323 -27.52 3.12 -3.23
C ARG A 323 -26.02 3.45 -3.09
N ALA A 324 -25.12 2.53 -3.42
CA ALA A 324 -23.70 2.86 -3.51
C ALA A 324 -23.46 3.85 -4.67
N GLU A 325 -22.80 4.97 -4.37
CA GLU A 325 -22.27 5.88 -5.38
C GLU A 325 -20.96 5.29 -5.91
N ILE A 326 -20.84 5.13 -7.23
CA ILE A 326 -19.67 4.52 -7.84
C ILE A 326 -18.99 5.52 -8.76
N ARG A 327 -17.68 5.70 -8.60
CA ARG A 327 -16.86 6.53 -9.48
C ARG A 327 -15.65 5.75 -9.96
N VAL A 328 -15.42 5.82 -11.27
CA VAL A 328 -14.25 5.24 -11.93
C VAL A 328 -13.38 6.38 -12.44
N TYR A 329 -12.09 6.36 -12.11
CA TYR A 329 -11.10 7.33 -12.55
C TYR A 329 -10.28 6.67 -13.66
N PRO A 330 -10.55 6.94 -14.96
CA PRO A 330 -10.03 6.14 -16.07
C PRO A 330 -8.51 6.01 -16.09
N ASP A 331 -7.81 7.08 -15.73
CA ASP A 331 -6.35 7.15 -15.80
C ASP A 331 -5.64 6.78 -14.49
N ALA A 332 -6.40 6.54 -13.42
CA ALA A 332 -5.85 6.24 -12.10
C ALA A 332 -5.52 4.74 -11.95
N ASP A 333 -4.39 4.44 -11.32
CA ASP A 333 -3.98 3.07 -10.97
C ASP A 333 -4.55 2.60 -9.60
N HIS A 334 -4.04 1.49 -9.06
CA HIS A 334 -4.44 0.94 -7.76
C HIS A 334 -4.24 1.92 -6.59
N MET A 335 -3.28 2.82 -6.72
CA MET A 335 -2.92 3.82 -5.73
C MET A 335 -3.67 5.13 -5.94
N PHE A 336 -4.56 5.18 -6.94
CA PHE A 336 -5.25 6.37 -7.42
C PHE A 336 -4.31 7.43 -8.01
N PHE A 337 -3.17 7.00 -8.57
CA PHE A 337 -2.24 7.92 -9.21
C PHE A 337 -2.56 8.04 -10.69
N SER A 338 -2.65 9.29 -11.16
CA SER A 338 -2.67 9.58 -12.59
C SER A 338 -1.36 9.13 -13.28
N PRO A 339 -1.32 8.99 -14.62
CA PRO A 339 -0.11 8.61 -15.33
C PRO A 339 1.04 9.58 -15.02
N ASN A 340 2.17 9.07 -14.55
CA ASN A 340 3.33 9.84 -14.06
C ASN A 340 3.10 10.64 -12.76
N GLY A 341 1.96 10.44 -12.08
CA GLY A 341 1.70 10.98 -10.75
C GLY A 341 2.40 10.18 -9.66
N SER A 342 2.61 10.83 -8.51
CA SER A 342 3.21 10.24 -7.30
C SER A 342 2.34 10.42 -6.06
N HIS A 343 1.12 10.92 -6.25
CA HIS A 343 0.15 11.23 -5.21
C HIS A 343 -1.24 10.83 -5.65
N VAL A 344 -2.11 10.57 -4.66
CA VAL A 344 -3.55 10.37 -4.90
C VAL A 344 -4.09 11.57 -5.68
N ASP A 345 -4.80 11.30 -6.78
CA ASP A 345 -5.34 12.38 -7.61
C ASP A 345 -6.27 13.30 -6.81
N GLU A 346 -6.14 14.62 -7.00
CA GLU A 346 -6.91 15.60 -6.25
C GLU A 346 -8.43 15.38 -6.39
N THR A 347 -8.88 14.93 -7.57
CA THR A 347 -10.30 14.65 -7.83
C THR A 347 -10.86 13.55 -6.92
N VAL A 348 -10.04 12.57 -6.55
CA VAL A 348 -10.39 11.52 -5.59
C VAL A 348 -10.61 12.13 -4.21
N ILE A 349 -9.74 13.04 -3.79
CA ILE A 349 -9.87 13.76 -2.52
C ILE A 349 -11.16 14.61 -2.51
N ASP A 350 -11.42 15.34 -3.59
CA ASP A 350 -12.62 16.16 -3.74
C ASP A 350 -13.89 15.34 -3.65
N ASP A 351 -13.92 14.17 -4.29
CA ASP A 351 -15.10 13.32 -4.30
C ASP A 351 -15.38 12.70 -2.93
N ILE A 352 -14.33 12.34 -2.18
CA ILE A 352 -14.44 11.92 -0.78
C ILE A 352 -14.98 13.06 0.08
N ALA A 353 -14.42 14.27 -0.09
CA ALA A 353 -14.86 15.43 0.67
C ALA A 353 -16.33 15.79 0.37
N GLN A 354 -16.72 15.82 -0.91
CA GLN A 354 -18.09 16.08 -1.32
C GLN A 354 -19.06 15.02 -0.80
N PHE A 355 -18.67 13.74 -0.79
CA PHE A 355 -19.51 12.68 -0.24
C PHE A 355 -19.70 12.82 1.26
N THR A 356 -18.63 13.03 2.03
CA THR A 356 -18.69 13.06 3.49
C THR A 356 -19.34 14.34 4.05
N LEU A 357 -19.20 15.47 3.36
CA LEU A 357 -19.80 16.75 3.77
C LEU A 357 -21.29 16.86 3.45
N ARG A 358 -21.84 16.06 2.52
CA ARG A 358 -23.27 16.03 2.24
C ARG A 358 -24.05 15.72 3.54
N ARG A 359 -25.12 16.49 3.80
CA ARG A 359 -26.07 16.15 4.86
C ARG A 359 -27.04 15.11 4.29
N ALA A 360 -27.17 13.99 5.01
CA ALA A 360 -28.09 12.91 4.67
C ALA A 360 -29.55 13.35 4.79
#